data_AF-A0A7X1ZNB4-F1
#
_entry.id   AF-A0A7X1ZNB4-F1
#
_cell.length_a   1.000
_cell.length_b   1.000
_cell.length_c   1.000
_cell.angle_alpha   90.00
_cell.angle_beta   90.00
_cell.angle_gamma   90.00
#
_symmetry.space_group_name_H-M   'P 1'
#
loop_
_entity.id
_entity.type
_entity.pdbx_description
1 polymer ?
#
loop_
_entity_poly.entity_id
_entity_poly.type
_entity_poly.pdbx_seq_one_letter_code
_entity_poly.pdbx_strand_id
1 'polypeptide(L)'
;MWALWHETRGEKGEEPPPEMKRALAVHDEIVVAADEEKRADLTMKMPKICAENFWVGGICRRPGKMLVINNDVRNVPEYLLAGSWGFEGPGNACQYFFKR
;
A
#
# COMPACT_ATOMS: atom_id res chain seq x y z
N MET A 1 0.06 -10.58 -19.05
CA MET A 1 -0.01 -9.88 -17.74
C MET A 1 1.33 -10.06 -17.03
N TRP A 2 2.08 -8.97 -16.85
CA TRP A 2 3.46 -8.99 -16.32
C TRP A 2 3.56 -9.47 -14.87
N ALA A 3 2.55 -9.20 -14.04
CA ALA A 3 2.49 -9.71 -12.67
C ALA A 3 2.45 -11.24 -12.62
N LEU A 4 1.63 -11.88 -13.48
CA LEU A 4 1.57 -13.33 -13.58
C LEU A 4 2.91 -13.94 -14.03
N TRP A 5 3.62 -13.26 -14.94
CA TRP A 5 4.96 -13.67 -15.36
C TRP A 5 5.96 -13.62 -14.22
N HIS A 6 5.89 -12.58 -13.39
CA HIS A 6 6.75 -12.45 -12.20
C HIS A 6 6.45 -13.52 -11.15
N GLU A 7 5.18 -13.70 -10.78
CA GLU A 7 4.74 -14.68 -9.77
C GLU A 7 5.06 -16.13 -10.16
N THR A 8 4.90 -16.46 -11.44
CA THR A 8 5.15 -17.82 -11.96
C THR A 8 6.57 -18.01 -12.49
N ARG A 9 7.48 -17.05 -12.24
CA ARG A 9 8.88 -17.09 -12.71
C ARG A 9 9.02 -17.37 -14.21
N GLY A 10 8.09 -16.84 -15.01
CA GLY A 10 8.07 -16.93 -16.46
C GLY A 10 7.32 -18.13 -17.05
N GLU A 11 6.71 -18.98 -16.23
CA GLU A 11 5.90 -20.11 -16.74
C GLU A 11 4.61 -19.66 -17.43
N LYS A 12 4.02 -18.55 -16.99
CA LYS A 12 2.75 -18.01 -17.53
C LYS A 12 2.80 -16.50 -17.65
N GLY A 13 2.00 -15.94 -18.55
CA GLY A 13 1.92 -14.50 -18.75
C GLY A 13 2.86 -14.02 -19.85
N GLU A 14 3.19 -12.73 -19.81
CA GLU A 14 3.99 -12.06 -20.84
C GLU A 14 5.26 -11.52 -20.19
N GLU A 15 6.39 -11.66 -20.87
CA GLU A 15 7.65 -11.15 -20.39
C GLU A 15 7.64 -9.61 -20.33
N PRO A 16 7.89 -9.00 -19.16
CA PRO A 16 7.90 -7.54 -19.05
C PRO A 16 9.09 -6.91 -19.76
N PRO A 17 8.96 -5.66 -20.22
CA PRO A 17 10.08 -4.91 -20.75
C PRO A 17 11.15 -4.63 -19.67
N PRO A 18 12.40 -4.28 -20.04
CA PRO A 18 13.51 -4.16 -19.12
C PRO A 18 13.26 -3.23 -17.92
N GLU A 19 12.56 -2.12 -18.13
CA GLU A 19 12.18 -1.15 -17.11
C GLU A 19 11.23 -1.74 -16.06
N MET A 20 10.27 -2.57 -16.48
CA MET A 20 9.32 -3.21 -15.58
C MET A 20 9.98 -4.37 -14.82
N LYS A 21 10.90 -5.10 -15.47
CA LYS A 21 11.76 -6.08 -14.77
C LYS A 21 12.60 -5.43 -13.67
N ARG A 22 13.13 -4.23 -13.91
CA ARG A 22 13.86 -3.46 -12.88
C ARG A 22 12.93 -3.09 -11.72
N ALA A 23 11.71 -2.64 -11.99
CA ALA A 23 10.73 -2.36 -10.95
C ALA A 23 10.40 -3.61 -10.12
N LEU A 24 10.17 -4.75 -10.77
CA LEU A 24 9.89 -6.03 -10.11
C LEU A 24 11.07 -6.51 -9.23
N ALA A 25 12.31 -6.33 -9.68
CA ALA A 25 13.49 -6.65 -8.87
C ALA A 25 13.58 -5.77 -7.61
N VAL A 26 13.31 -4.46 -7.73
CA VAL A 26 13.26 -3.55 -6.57
C VAL A 26 12.12 -3.95 -5.63
N HIS A 27 10.96 -4.33 -6.17
CA HIS A 27 9.85 -4.86 -5.37
C HIS A 27 10.28 -6.10 -4.56
N ASP A 28 10.97 -7.05 -5.19
CA ASP A 28 11.43 -8.27 -4.52
C ASP A 28 12.41 -7.94 -3.37
N GLU A 29 13.31 -6.98 -3.57
CA GLU A 29 14.20 -6.49 -2.51
C GLU A 29 13.43 -5.84 -1.36
N ILE A 30 12.37 -5.07 -1.64
CA ILE A 30 11.52 -4.43 -0.61
C ILE A 30 10.83 -5.50 0.24
N VAL A 31 10.26 -6.53 -0.39
CA VAL A 31 9.48 -7.58 0.29
C VAL A 31 10.34 -8.39 1.25
N VAL A 32 11.61 -8.64 0.91
CA VAL A 32 12.53 -9.42 1.76
C VAL A 32 13.38 -8.57 2.71
N ALA A 33 13.31 -7.24 2.64
CA ALA A 33 14.08 -6.35 3.51
C ALA A 33 13.57 -6.39 4.96
N ALA A 34 14.37 -6.99 5.85
CA ALA A 34 14.08 -7.05 7.28
C ALA A 34 14.42 -5.73 8.01
N ASP A 35 15.45 -5.02 7.55
CA ASP A 35 15.87 -3.75 8.11
C ASP A 35 14.97 -2.60 7.62
N GLU A 36 14.50 -1.78 8.56
CA GLU A 36 13.50 -0.73 8.27
C GLU A 36 14.08 0.41 7.45
N GLU A 37 15.29 0.88 7.77
CA GLU A 37 15.96 1.95 7.04
C GLU A 37 16.26 1.53 5.60
N LYS A 38 16.81 0.33 5.41
CA LYS A 38 17.04 -0.26 4.10
C LYS A 38 15.75 -0.42 3.31
N ARG A 39 14.66 -0.86 3.96
CA ARG A 39 13.36 -0.99 3.31
C ARG A 39 12.80 0.37 2.89
N ALA A 40 12.96 1.41 3.71
CA ALA A 40 12.56 2.78 3.38
C ALA A 40 13.32 3.31 2.16
N ASP A 41 14.65 3.14 2.14
CA ASP A 41 15.50 3.54 1.02
C ASP A 41 15.12 2.84 -0.29
N LEU A 42 14.87 1.52 -0.23
CA LEU A 42 14.41 0.75 -1.38
C LEU A 42 13.03 1.21 -1.86
N THR A 43 12.11 1.45 -0.92
CA THR A 43 10.75 1.91 -1.24
C THR A 43 10.78 3.27 -1.95
N MET A 44 11.71 4.15 -1.60
CA MET A 44 11.89 5.44 -2.26
C MET A 44 12.42 5.35 -3.71
N LYS A 45 12.98 4.21 -4.13
CA LYS A 45 13.39 3.99 -5.53
C LYS A 45 12.20 3.74 -6.46
N MET A 46 11.15 3.08 -5.97
CA MET A 46 10.00 2.69 -6.79
C MET A 46 9.27 3.90 -7.41
N PRO A 47 8.92 4.98 -6.66
CA PRO A 47 8.30 6.17 -7.24
C PRO A 47 9.15 6.82 -8.34
N LYS A 48 10.49 6.76 -8.24
CA LYS A 48 11.40 7.30 -9.27
C LYS A 48 11.27 6.52 -10.57
N ILE A 49 11.28 5.18 -10.50
CA ILE A 49 11.09 4.31 -11.67
C ILE A 49 9.70 4.57 -12.30
N CYS A 50 8.66 4.68 -11.49
CA CYS A 50 7.31 4.98 -11.98
C CYS A 50 7.24 6.36 -12.66
N ALA A 51 7.93 7.37 -12.12
CA ALA A 51 7.97 8.72 -12.68
C ALA A 51 8.73 8.77 -14.02
N GLU A 52 9.85 8.05 -14.14
CA GLU A 52 10.64 7.95 -15.36
C GLU A 52 9.88 7.28 -16.52
N ASN A 53 9.09 6.26 -16.21
CA ASN A 53 8.38 5.47 -17.23
C ASN A 53 6.92 5.90 -17.45
N PHE A 54 6.38 6.76 -16.57
CA PHE A 54 5.03 7.32 -16.65
C PHE A 54 3.90 6.28 -16.83
N TRP A 55 4.02 5.11 -16.18
CA TRP A 55 2.99 4.06 -16.26
C TRP A 55 1.65 4.46 -15.66
N VAL A 56 1.65 5.39 -14.69
CA VAL A 56 0.45 5.90 -14.03
C VAL A 56 0.55 7.42 -13.92
N GLY A 57 -0.39 8.13 -14.55
CA GLY A 57 -0.55 9.57 -14.43
C GLY A 57 -1.45 9.93 -13.25
N GLY A 58 -0.87 10.43 -12.16
CA GLY A 58 -1.64 10.94 -11.03
C GLY A 58 -2.35 12.26 -11.39
N ILE A 59 -3.64 12.38 -11.08
CA ILE A 59 -4.42 13.62 -11.30
C ILE A 59 -4.48 14.43 -10.01
N CYS A 60 -5.08 13.86 -8.96
CA CYS A 60 -5.20 14.49 -7.65
C CYS A 60 -5.19 13.42 -6.55
N ARG A 61 -4.94 13.84 -5.31
CA ARG A 61 -5.11 12.95 -4.16
C ARG A 61 -6.60 12.68 -3.93
N ARG A 62 -6.94 11.45 -3.53
CA ARG A 62 -8.29 11.12 -3.07
C ARG A 62 -8.59 11.96 -1.82
N PRO A 63 -9.77 12.61 -1.71
CA PRO A 63 -10.14 13.32 -0.49
C PRO A 63 -10.24 12.36 0.69
N GLY A 64 -10.04 12.88 1.90
CA GLY A 64 -10.31 12.15 3.14
C GLY A 64 -11.77 11.69 3.19
N LYS A 65 -12.03 10.59 3.92
CA LYS A 65 -13.40 10.11 4.14
C LYS A 65 -13.90 10.60 5.50
N MET A 66 -15.16 11.03 5.55
CA MET A 66 -15.86 11.24 6.81
C MET A 66 -16.36 9.90 7.35
N LEU A 67 -16.28 9.72 8.66
CA LEU A 67 -16.83 8.57 9.38
C LEU A 67 -17.91 9.07 10.34
N VAL A 68 -19.01 8.33 10.44
CA VAL A 68 -20.12 8.64 11.35
C VAL A 68 -20.05 7.69 12.54
N ILE A 69 -20.12 8.24 13.76
CA ILE A 69 -20.04 7.49 15.01
C ILE A 69 -21.24 7.86 15.87
N ASN A 70 -21.86 6.88 16.50
CA ASN A 70 -22.91 7.14 17.48
C ASN A 70 -22.32 7.79 18.74
N ASN A 71 -23.00 8.82 19.26
CA ASN A 71 -22.64 9.54 20.48
C ASN A 71 -22.54 8.67 21.74
N ASP A 72 -22.98 7.41 21.73
CA ASP A 72 -22.82 6.46 22.84
C ASP A 72 -21.58 5.57 22.71
N VAL A 73 -20.93 5.54 21.55
CA VAL A 73 -19.70 4.77 21.34
C VAL A 73 -18.50 5.59 21.82
N ARG A 74 -17.62 4.97 22.61
CA ARG A 74 -16.42 5.57 23.19
C ARG A 74 -15.17 4.85 22.72
N ASN A 75 -14.03 5.50 22.95
CA ASN A 75 -12.70 5.05 22.55
C ASN A 75 -12.48 4.99 21.03
N VAL A 76 -13.18 5.84 20.28
CA VAL A 76 -12.95 6.01 18.84
C VAL A 76 -12.01 7.22 18.65
N PRO A 77 -10.85 7.07 17.98
CA PRO A 77 -9.95 8.20 17.78
C PRO A 77 -10.54 9.25 16.83
N GLU A 78 -10.20 10.51 17.06
CA GLU A 78 -10.69 11.66 16.27
C GLU A 78 -10.17 11.63 14.83
N TYR A 79 -8.94 11.15 14.62
CA TYR A 79 -8.30 11.04 13.31
C TYR A 79 -8.06 9.58 12.97
N LEU A 80 -8.69 9.14 11.87
CA LEU A 80 -8.59 7.76 11.39
C LEU A 80 -8.08 7.73 9.96
N LEU A 81 -7.17 6.79 9.68
CA LEU A 81 -6.70 6.52 8.32
C LEU A 81 -7.81 5.79 7.57
N ALA A 82 -8.52 6.54 6.74
CA ALA A 82 -9.60 6.06 5.90
C ALA A 82 -9.08 5.15 4.77
N GLY A 83 -8.71 3.91 5.09
CA GLY A 83 -8.25 2.92 4.09
C GLY A 83 -7.30 1.84 4.59
N SER A 84 -7.10 1.68 5.90
CA SER A 84 -6.20 0.66 6.44
C SER A 84 -6.72 -0.76 6.19
N TRP A 85 -6.08 -1.47 5.27
CA TRP A 85 -6.05 -2.93 5.25
C TRP A 85 -4.88 -3.36 6.14
N GLY A 86 -5.17 -3.80 7.35
CA GLY A 86 -4.14 -4.36 8.26
C GLY A 86 -4.43 -4.15 9.75
N PHE A 87 -5.23 -3.14 10.10
CA PHE A 87 -5.78 -2.98 11.44
C PHE A 87 -7.29 -3.06 11.36
N GLU A 88 -7.90 -3.80 12.28
CA GLU A 88 -9.33 -4.10 12.35
C GLU A 88 -10.19 -2.83 12.24
N GLY A 89 -10.65 -2.51 11.02
CA GLY A 89 -11.38 -1.29 10.74
C GLY A 89 -10.58 -0.01 11.02
N PRO A 90 -11.17 1.17 10.80
CA PRO A 90 -10.43 2.43 10.81
C PRO A 90 -9.84 2.85 12.19
N GLY A 91 -9.83 2.05 13.25
CA GLY A 91 -9.28 2.49 14.55
C GLY A 91 -9.19 1.46 15.67
N ASN A 92 -8.92 0.18 15.37
CA ASN A 92 -8.93 -0.92 16.34
C ASN A 92 -10.30 -1.08 17.03
N ALA A 93 -11.31 -1.48 16.25
CA ALA A 93 -12.70 -1.55 16.73
C ALA A 93 -12.90 -2.45 17.96
N CYS A 94 -12.02 -3.42 18.19
CA CYS A 94 -12.01 -4.25 19.41
C CYS A 94 -11.81 -3.45 20.71
N GLN A 95 -11.36 -2.20 20.63
CA GLN A 95 -11.20 -1.31 21.79
C GLN A 95 -12.42 -0.42 22.04
N TYR A 96 -13.44 -0.44 21.18
CA TYR A 96 -14.62 0.42 21.29
C TYR A 96 -15.58 -0.12 22.35
N PHE A 97 -16.32 0.77 23.02
CA PHE A 97 -17.35 0.37 23.98
C PHE A 97 -18.53 1.34 24.01
N PHE A 98 -19.70 0.85 24.44
CA PHE A 98 -20.87 1.70 24.69
C PHE A 98 -20.79 2.31 26.09
N LYS A 99 -21.11 3.60 26.17
CA LYS A 99 -21.37 4.28 27.44
C LYS A 99 -22.54 3.58 28.13
N ARG A 100 -22.38 3.25 29.42
CA ARG A 100 -23.47 2.81 30.29
C ARG A 100 -24.21 4.01 30.88
#